data_AF-A0AAU4AMQ8-F1
#
_entry.id   AF-A0AAU4AMQ8-F1
#
_cell.length_a   1.000
_cell.length_b   1.000
_cell.length_c   1.000
_cell.angle_alpha   90.00
_cell.angle_beta   90.00
_cell.angle_gamma   90.00
#
_symmetry.space_group_name_H-M   'P 1'
#
loop_
_entity.id
_entity.type
_entity.pdbx_description
1 polymer ?
#
loop_
_entity_poly.entity_id
_entity_poly.type
_entity_poly.pdbx_seq_one_letter_code
_entity_poly.pdbx_strand_id
1 'polypeptide(L)'
;MASGEVYRETAEAAWSWVLDQVREDEGPWLPGTVPDEDGAPAPAADRDSLYAGIAGLAPVLAEIAQYRELNGRERALAAGIVSRLAMASGSTTEPSLYDGLAGYATALRLLASGEEAVPLRRLAELATADGWKSTLGFEKDSDAPLNDIIGGTAGVVLTAVWAKSEFSEVIAAVGGEALLRAADRTPAGLDWGMAPRSQSRMPNYSHGTAGTATALAIAGAALDREDFVEAAARGARHLLSLGSSADGGFVVPHTLPPSSREVEPVTYTWCHGPAGTSHLFTALAHAGVTEVAGLDVGELRQRCLTSILTSGLPERLRPGFWDNDGRCCGTAGVGDVLLDAAQDCLDPEPRQILEQGARTMGDALVERAITDTSGVYWRFLEHRKDPPLLPPGTAWMQGASGIAAYLLRLARFDETGPDAPVVDRPDQWWALPAHLRTWPAGPLGGTSSPLISPGLASGGSRAGRRPSTRSSSPSNSDAFRPAAETDNQDQPLF
;
A
#
# COMPACT_ATOMS: atom_id res chain seq x y z
N MET A 1 20.74 -20.84 1.80
CA MET A 1 19.53 -20.74 0.97
C MET A 1 18.57 -21.82 1.38
N ALA A 2 17.46 -21.40 1.98
CA ALA A 2 16.32 -22.27 2.23
C ALA A 2 15.71 -22.72 0.89
N SER A 3 15.04 -23.87 0.89
CA SER A 3 14.28 -24.34 -0.27
C SER A 3 12.87 -23.75 -0.27
N GLY A 4 12.18 -23.78 -1.42
CA GLY A 4 10.76 -23.43 -1.51
C GLY A 4 9.88 -24.18 -0.50
N GLU A 5 10.23 -25.44 -0.20
CA GLU A 5 9.58 -26.25 0.84
C GLU A 5 9.71 -25.62 2.23
N VAL A 6 10.91 -25.18 2.62
CA VAL A 6 11.15 -24.54 3.94
C VAL A 6 10.41 -23.21 4.05
N TYR A 7 10.36 -22.40 2.99
CA TYR A 7 9.56 -21.18 2.97
C TYR A 7 8.07 -21.47 3.21
N ARG A 8 7.52 -22.47 2.50
CA ARG A 8 6.12 -22.87 2.64
C ARG A 8 5.81 -23.41 4.03
N GLU A 9 6.65 -24.30 4.58
CA GLU A 9 6.45 -24.88 5.91
C GLU A 9 6.48 -23.80 7.00
N THR A 10 7.45 -22.89 6.94
CA THR A 10 7.55 -21.75 7.87
C THR A 10 6.30 -20.87 7.79
N ALA A 11 5.83 -20.60 6.57
CA ALA A 11 4.66 -19.76 6.35
C ALA A 11 3.34 -20.40 6.83
N GLU A 12 3.13 -21.69 6.55
CA GLU A 12 1.96 -22.44 7.02
C GLU A 12 1.94 -22.56 8.55
N ALA A 13 3.10 -22.79 9.18
CA ALA A 13 3.22 -22.80 10.64
C ALA A 13 2.91 -21.42 11.25
N ALA A 14 3.40 -20.34 10.62
CA ALA A 14 3.11 -18.98 11.06
C ALA A 14 1.65 -18.60 10.85
N TRP A 15 1.04 -19.01 9.73
CA TRP A 15 -0.38 -18.83 9.50
C TRP A 15 -1.23 -19.58 10.53
N SER A 16 -0.85 -20.83 10.87
CA SER A 16 -1.51 -21.57 11.95
C SER A 16 -1.45 -20.80 13.28
N TRP A 17 -0.29 -20.23 13.62
CA TRP A 17 -0.14 -19.39 14.82
C TRP A 17 -1.08 -18.18 14.80
N VAL A 18 -1.18 -17.46 13.67
CA VAL A 18 -2.13 -16.34 13.49
C VAL A 18 -3.57 -16.80 13.66
N LEU A 19 -3.94 -17.93 13.05
CA LEU A 19 -5.30 -18.48 13.10
C LEU A 19 -5.70 -18.88 14.53
N ASP A 20 -4.74 -19.26 15.37
CA ASP A 20 -4.95 -19.53 16.80
C ASP A 20 -5.12 -18.24 17.64
N GLN A 21 -4.80 -17.07 17.08
CA GLN A 21 -5.06 -15.76 17.72
C GLN A 21 -6.41 -15.16 17.38
N VAL A 22 -7.10 -15.68 16.36
CA VAL A 22 -8.44 -15.21 16.00
C VAL A 22 -9.41 -15.46 17.15
N ARG A 23 -10.27 -14.48 17.40
CA ARG A 23 -11.32 -14.47 18.42
C ARG A 23 -12.65 -14.10 17.76
N GLU A 24 -13.74 -14.38 18.46
CA GLU A 24 -15.09 -14.05 18.05
C GLU A 24 -15.73 -13.12 19.08
N ASP A 25 -16.05 -11.89 18.65
CA ASP A 25 -16.83 -10.91 19.42
C ASP A 25 -17.53 -9.94 18.44
N GLU A 26 -18.82 -10.19 18.21
CA GLU A 26 -19.60 -9.58 17.13
C GLU A 26 -18.95 -9.80 15.73
N GLY A 27 -18.37 -10.98 15.54
CA GLY A 27 -17.61 -11.38 14.35
C GLY A 27 -16.12 -11.56 14.63
N PRO A 28 -15.34 -11.99 13.62
CA PRO A 28 -13.94 -12.28 13.83
C PRO A 28 -13.17 -11.01 14.15
N TRP A 29 -12.18 -11.14 15.03
CA TRP A 29 -11.14 -10.14 15.25
C TRP A 29 -9.86 -10.83 15.71
N LEU A 30 -8.75 -10.12 15.69
CA LEU A 30 -7.48 -10.59 16.22
C LEU A 30 -6.77 -9.47 16.98
N PRO A 31 -6.00 -9.78 18.03
CA PRO A 31 -5.20 -8.79 18.71
C PRO A 31 -4.04 -8.35 17.80
N GLY A 32 -3.77 -7.04 17.73
CA GLY A 32 -2.67 -6.52 16.89
C GLY A 32 -1.31 -7.07 17.31
N THR A 33 -1.10 -7.27 18.62
CA THR A 33 0.06 -7.96 19.19
C THR A 33 -0.37 -8.97 20.25
N VAL A 34 0.43 -10.02 20.46
CA VAL A 34 0.19 -11.02 21.51
C VAL A 34 1.20 -10.77 22.64
N PRO A 35 0.79 -10.18 23.77
CA PRO A 35 1.70 -9.90 24.88
C PRO A 35 2.20 -11.19 25.55
N ASP A 36 3.37 -11.11 26.20
CA ASP A 36 3.91 -12.19 27.03
C ASP A 36 3.15 -12.34 28.38
N GLU A 37 2.24 -11.40 28.74
CA GLU A 37 1.46 -11.40 30.00
C GLU A 37 -0.06 -11.48 29.78
N ASP A 38 -0.75 -12.09 30.77
CA ASP A 38 -2.19 -12.36 30.79
C ASP A 38 -3.06 -11.09 30.93
N GLY A 39 -3.19 -10.33 29.86
CA GLY A 39 -4.31 -9.39 29.66
C GLY A 39 -5.39 -10.03 28.81
N ALA A 40 -6.67 -9.88 29.17
CA ALA A 40 -7.75 -10.24 28.26
C ALA A 40 -7.75 -9.23 27.09
N PRO A 41 -7.37 -9.64 25.86
CA PRO A 41 -7.34 -8.71 24.75
C PRO A 41 -8.77 -8.25 24.44
N ALA A 42 -8.92 -6.98 24.08
CA ALA A 42 -10.17 -6.43 23.57
C ALA A 42 -9.97 -6.06 22.09
N PRO A 43 -11.04 -6.06 21.28
CA PRO A 43 -10.94 -5.61 19.89
C PRO A 43 -10.47 -4.16 19.82
N ALA A 44 -9.42 -3.90 19.02
CA ALA A 44 -8.93 -2.55 18.78
C ALA A 44 -9.90 -1.73 17.90
N ALA A 45 -9.77 -0.41 17.90
CA ALA A 45 -10.65 0.47 17.12
C ALA A 45 -10.53 0.20 15.60
N ASP A 46 -9.33 -0.18 15.16
CA ASP A 46 -8.96 -0.53 13.80
C ASP A 46 -9.08 -2.05 13.53
N ARG A 47 -9.84 -2.81 14.33
CA ARG A 47 -9.97 -4.28 14.19
C ARG A 47 -10.40 -4.78 12.82
N ASP A 48 -11.04 -3.94 12.02
CA ASP A 48 -11.54 -4.24 10.68
C ASP A 48 -10.57 -3.80 9.57
N SER A 49 -9.50 -3.10 9.92
CA SER A 49 -8.56 -2.48 8.98
C SER A 49 -7.83 -3.50 8.11
N LEU A 50 -7.37 -3.07 6.93
CA LEU A 50 -6.46 -3.86 6.10
C LEU A 50 -5.05 -3.86 6.70
N TYR A 51 -4.66 -2.80 7.40
CA TYR A 51 -3.32 -2.64 7.99
C TYR A 51 -3.07 -3.64 9.13
N ALA A 52 -3.95 -3.63 10.13
CA ALA A 52 -3.80 -4.37 11.39
C ALA A 52 -4.95 -5.32 11.73
N GLY A 53 -6.08 -5.17 11.05
CA GLY A 53 -7.31 -5.89 11.34
C GLY A 53 -7.58 -7.10 10.45
N ILE A 54 -8.81 -7.57 10.52
CA ILE A 54 -9.27 -8.78 9.84
C ILE A 54 -9.33 -8.65 8.32
N ALA A 55 -9.49 -7.45 7.75
CA ALA A 55 -9.39 -7.26 6.31
C ALA A 55 -7.98 -7.63 5.81
N GLY A 56 -6.96 -7.41 6.64
CA GLY A 56 -5.57 -7.81 6.42
C GLY A 56 -5.34 -9.32 6.30
N LEU A 57 -6.31 -10.16 6.70
CA LEU A 57 -6.21 -11.60 6.57
C LEU A 57 -6.68 -12.11 5.19
N ALA A 58 -7.39 -11.29 4.43
CA ALA A 58 -7.87 -11.67 3.10
C ALA A 58 -6.73 -11.96 2.09
N PRO A 59 -5.66 -11.14 2.00
CA PRO A 59 -4.54 -11.43 1.09
C PRO A 59 -3.81 -12.74 1.42
N VAL A 60 -3.57 -13.05 2.70
CA VAL A 60 -2.90 -14.32 3.07
C VAL A 60 -3.79 -15.53 2.80
N LEU A 61 -5.10 -15.44 3.04
CA LEU A 61 -6.05 -16.48 2.64
C LEU A 61 -6.06 -16.69 1.12
N ALA A 62 -5.98 -15.62 0.34
CA ALA A 62 -5.87 -15.71 -1.12
C ALA A 62 -4.54 -16.34 -1.57
N GLU A 63 -3.43 -16.08 -0.88
CA GLU A 63 -2.13 -16.72 -1.14
C GLU A 63 -2.16 -18.23 -0.82
N ILE A 64 -2.79 -18.63 0.29
CA ILE A 64 -2.98 -20.04 0.66
C ILE A 64 -3.82 -20.76 -0.42
N ALA A 65 -4.86 -20.10 -0.92
CA ALA A 65 -5.73 -20.64 -1.96
C ALA A 65 -5.01 -20.91 -3.30
N GLN A 66 -3.82 -20.33 -3.53
CA GLN A 66 -2.99 -20.66 -4.70
C GLN A 66 -2.30 -22.03 -4.58
N TYR A 67 -2.25 -22.62 -3.38
CA TYR A 67 -1.59 -23.90 -3.11
C TYR A 67 -2.56 -25.04 -2.83
N ARG A 68 -3.60 -24.74 -2.06
CA ARG A 68 -4.54 -25.74 -1.56
C ARG A 68 -5.90 -25.12 -1.30
N GLU A 69 -6.92 -25.96 -1.23
CA GLU A 69 -8.21 -25.53 -0.73
C GLU A 69 -8.09 -25.05 0.72
N LEU A 70 -8.82 -23.97 1.04
CA LEU A 70 -8.95 -23.49 2.42
C LEU A 70 -9.62 -24.55 3.28
N ASN A 71 -9.11 -24.81 4.48
CA ASN A 71 -9.67 -25.76 5.43
C ASN A 71 -10.94 -25.20 6.11
N GLY A 72 -11.58 -26.00 6.99
CA GLY A 72 -12.81 -25.60 7.66
C GLY A 72 -12.71 -24.31 8.50
N ARG A 73 -11.61 -24.13 9.24
CA ARG A 73 -11.37 -22.93 10.06
C ARG A 73 -11.13 -21.70 9.18
N GLU A 74 -10.35 -21.85 8.12
CA GLU A 74 -10.05 -20.78 7.16
C GLU A 74 -11.29 -20.33 6.39
N ARG A 75 -12.14 -21.27 5.95
CA ARG A 75 -13.42 -20.94 5.30
C ARG A 75 -14.40 -20.24 6.25
N ALA A 76 -14.46 -20.69 7.52
CA ALA A 76 -15.29 -20.04 8.53
C ALA A 76 -14.81 -18.61 8.80
N LEU A 77 -13.50 -18.41 8.94
CA LEU A 77 -12.89 -17.08 9.07
C LEU A 77 -13.19 -16.21 7.85
N ALA A 78 -12.96 -16.69 6.63
CA ALA A 78 -13.25 -15.95 5.40
C ALA A 78 -14.72 -15.50 5.33
N ALA A 79 -15.66 -16.40 5.64
CA ALA A 79 -17.09 -16.07 5.70
C ALA A 79 -17.41 -15.05 6.79
N GLY A 80 -16.79 -15.16 7.97
CA GLY A 80 -16.93 -14.20 9.06
C GLY A 80 -16.42 -12.81 8.68
N ILE A 81 -15.27 -12.72 8.01
CA ILE A 81 -14.71 -11.47 7.49
C ILE A 81 -15.69 -10.84 6.50
N VAL A 82 -16.16 -11.60 5.51
CA VAL A 82 -17.11 -11.10 4.51
C VAL A 82 -18.37 -10.56 5.17
N SER A 83 -18.98 -11.33 6.07
CA SER A 83 -20.20 -10.90 6.77
C SER A 83 -19.99 -9.63 7.59
N ARG A 84 -18.86 -9.53 8.30
CA ARG A 84 -18.56 -8.41 9.18
C ARG A 84 -18.27 -7.14 8.39
N LEU A 85 -17.41 -7.21 7.39
CA LEU A 85 -17.03 -6.04 6.59
C LEU A 85 -18.19 -5.52 5.72
N ALA A 86 -19.01 -6.42 5.16
CA ALA A 86 -20.21 -6.02 4.42
C ALA A 86 -21.22 -5.29 5.32
N MET A 87 -21.41 -5.77 6.56
CA MET A 87 -22.27 -5.09 7.54
C MET A 87 -21.69 -3.74 7.97
N ALA A 88 -20.41 -3.70 8.35
CA ALA A 88 -19.74 -2.49 8.85
C ALA A 88 -19.71 -1.36 7.79
N SER A 89 -19.62 -1.72 6.51
CA SER A 89 -19.63 -0.78 5.38
C SER A 89 -20.82 0.20 5.40
N GLY A 90 -21.97 -0.21 5.96
CA GLY A 90 -23.16 0.66 6.04
C GLY A 90 -23.02 1.86 6.99
N SER A 91 -22.14 1.76 8.00
CA SER A 91 -21.93 2.82 9.01
C SER A 91 -20.54 3.42 8.99
N THR A 92 -19.53 2.72 8.46
CA THR A 92 -18.16 3.22 8.40
C THR A 92 -18.08 4.48 7.51
N THR A 93 -17.31 5.46 7.99
CA THR A 93 -17.03 6.70 7.26
C THR A 93 -15.56 6.89 6.94
N GLU A 94 -14.66 6.11 7.56
CA GLU A 94 -13.24 6.13 7.22
C GLU A 94 -13.04 5.61 5.80
N PRO A 95 -12.55 6.43 4.85
CA PRO A 95 -12.49 6.06 3.44
C PRO A 95 -11.31 5.15 3.11
N SER A 96 -10.25 5.19 3.91
CA SER A 96 -8.90 4.80 3.52
C SER A 96 -8.70 3.33 3.11
N LEU A 97 -7.62 3.10 2.36
CA LEU A 97 -7.23 1.75 1.94
C LEU A 97 -6.79 0.91 3.14
N TYR A 98 -6.02 1.50 4.05
CA TYR A 98 -5.39 0.71 5.11
C TYR A 98 -6.21 0.67 6.40
N ASP A 99 -7.10 1.65 6.65
CA ASP A 99 -7.92 1.72 7.88
C ASP A 99 -9.44 1.73 7.65
N GLY A 100 -9.91 1.74 6.40
CA GLY A 100 -11.29 2.06 6.07
C GLY A 100 -11.94 1.26 4.95
N LEU A 101 -12.95 1.89 4.35
CA LEU A 101 -13.84 1.30 3.33
C LEU A 101 -13.08 0.77 2.11
N ALA A 102 -12.01 1.42 1.66
CA ALA A 102 -11.22 0.90 0.55
C ALA A 102 -10.47 -0.40 0.93
N GLY A 103 -10.05 -0.54 2.19
CA GLY A 103 -9.56 -1.80 2.74
C GLY A 103 -10.63 -2.90 2.77
N TYR A 104 -11.87 -2.52 3.10
CA TYR A 104 -12.99 -3.47 3.08
C TYR A 104 -13.29 -3.93 1.66
N ALA A 105 -13.28 -3.02 0.68
CA ALA A 105 -13.44 -3.35 -0.73
C ALA A 105 -12.35 -4.34 -1.19
N THR A 106 -11.12 -4.16 -0.71
CA THR A 106 -10.00 -5.06 -0.99
C THR A 106 -10.25 -6.48 -0.45
N ALA A 107 -10.59 -6.59 0.83
CA ALA A 107 -10.86 -7.89 1.44
C ALA A 107 -12.08 -8.58 0.82
N LEU A 108 -13.17 -7.85 0.58
CA LEU A 108 -14.38 -8.40 -0.04
C LEU A 108 -14.13 -8.86 -1.47
N ARG A 109 -13.35 -8.12 -2.26
CA ARG A 109 -13.00 -8.56 -3.62
C ARG A 109 -12.18 -9.86 -3.60
N LEU A 110 -11.27 -10.00 -2.63
CA LEU A 110 -10.42 -11.19 -2.50
C LEU A 110 -11.17 -12.43 -1.99
N LEU A 111 -12.18 -12.26 -1.13
CA LEU A 111 -12.88 -13.37 -0.48
C LEU A 111 -14.27 -13.67 -1.07
N ALA A 112 -14.93 -12.67 -1.65
CA ALA A 112 -16.30 -12.73 -2.14
C ALA A 112 -16.52 -11.73 -3.29
N SER A 113 -15.86 -11.97 -4.43
CA SER A 113 -15.95 -11.10 -5.61
C SER A 113 -17.41 -10.74 -5.97
N GLY A 114 -17.65 -9.44 -6.14
CA GLY A 114 -18.96 -8.81 -6.26
C GLY A 114 -19.34 -7.99 -5.03
N GLU A 115 -18.97 -8.44 -3.83
CA GLU A 115 -19.33 -7.76 -2.57
C GLU A 115 -18.52 -6.47 -2.34
N GLU A 116 -17.39 -6.27 -3.03
CA GLU A 116 -16.64 -5.00 -2.98
C GLU A 116 -17.46 -3.79 -3.42
N ALA A 117 -18.54 -4.00 -4.18
CA ALA A 117 -19.46 -2.95 -4.58
C ALA A 117 -20.15 -2.26 -3.38
N VAL A 118 -20.28 -2.93 -2.24
CA VAL A 118 -20.90 -2.38 -1.02
C VAL A 118 -20.07 -1.21 -0.44
N PRO A 119 -18.81 -1.41 -0.03
CA PRO A 119 -17.97 -0.30 0.44
C PRO A 119 -17.65 0.72 -0.66
N LEU A 120 -17.55 0.32 -1.93
CA LEU A 120 -17.31 1.28 -3.03
C LEU A 120 -18.51 2.20 -3.25
N ARG A 121 -19.75 1.69 -3.15
CA ARG A 121 -20.95 2.54 -3.15
C ARG A 121 -20.90 3.55 -2.02
N ARG A 122 -20.54 3.10 -0.81
CA ARG A 122 -20.41 3.97 0.35
C ARG A 122 -19.36 5.06 0.14
N LEU A 123 -18.21 4.71 -0.43
CA LEU A 123 -17.19 5.68 -0.83
C LEU A 123 -17.74 6.70 -1.82
N ALA A 124 -18.47 6.26 -2.85
CA ALA A 124 -19.09 7.18 -3.81
C ALA A 124 -20.11 8.13 -3.15
N GLU A 125 -20.88 7.67 -2.16
CA GLU A 125 -21.81 8.50 -1.39
C GLU A 125 -21.11 9.54 -0.50
N LEU A 126 -19.95 9.20 0.06
CA LEU A 126 -19.16 10.07 0.94
C LEU A 126 -18.23 11.02 0.16
N ALA A 127 -18.15 10.87 -1.15
CA ALA A 127 -17.22 11.61 -1.99
C ALA A 127 -17.53 13.11 -1.97
N THR A 128 -16.48 13.90 -1.84
CA THR A 128 -16.50 15.37 -1.78
C THR A 128 -15.54 15.92 -2.84
N ALA A 129 -15.72 17.19 -3.22
CA ALA A 129 -14.77 17.84 -4.14
C ALA A 129 -13.35 17.88 -3.56
N ASP A 130 -13.17 17.88 -2.25
CA ASP A 130 -11.82 17.90 -1.65
C ASP A 130 -11.28 16.49 -1.36
N GLY A 131 -11.97 15.43 -1.79
CA GLY A 131 -11.64 14.04 -1.50
C GLY A 131 -12.57 13.46 -0.44
N TRP A 132 -12.04 12.68 0.49
CA TRP A 132 -12.83 12.11 1.58
C TRP A 132 -12.31 12.58 2.92
N LYS A 133 -13.24 12.96 3.81
CA LYS A 133 -12.89 13.28 5.19
C LYS A 133 -12.38 12.02 5.90
N SER A 134 -11.17 12.08 6.45
CA SER A 134 -10.65 11.02 7.30
C SER A 134 -11.15 11.18 8.73
N THR A 135 -11.35 10.05 9.39
CA THR A 135 -11.60 9.92 10.83
C THR A 135 -10.32 9.67 11.61
N LEU A 136 -9.20 9.44 10.93
CA LEU A 136 -7.89 9.29 11.55
C LEU A 136 -7.47 10.63 12.16
N GLY A 137 -7.16 10.62 13.45
CA GLY A 137 -6.80 11.81 14.23
C GLY A 137 -5.39 12.33 13.96
N PHE A 138 -5.05 12.59 12.69
CA PHE A 138 -3.71 13.03 12.27
C PHE A 138 -3.33 14.41 12.82
N GLU A 139 -4.27 15.36 12.74
CA GLU A 139 -4.14 16.69 13.35
C GLU A 139 -5.37 16.94 14.22
N LYS A 140 -5.12 17.44 15.44
CA LYS A 140 -6.21 17.74 16.38
C LYS A 140 -7.19 18.73 15.74
N ASP A 141 -8.47 18.38 15.78
CA ASP A 141 -9.58 19.19 15.27
C ASP A 141 -9.52 19.46 13.75
N SER A 142 -8.68 18.75 12.99
CA SER A 142 -8.64 18.85 11.54
C SER A 142 -9.74 17.99 10.90
N ASP A 143 -10.48 18.58 9.97
CA ASP A 143 -11.44 17.89 9.11
C ASP A 143 -10.92 17.74 7.67
N ALA A 144 -9.63 18.06 7.45
CA ALA A 144 -9.01 18.00 6.15
C ALA A 144 -8.91 16.55 5.63
N PRO A 145 -9.27 16.31 4.36
CA PRO A 145 -8.94 15.06 3.68
C PRO A 145 -7.45 14.77 3.70
N LEU A 146 -7.10 13.49 3.83
CA LEU A 146 -5.73 13.02 3.62
C LEU A 146 -5.52 12.69 2.14
N ASN A 147 -4.30 12.89 1.64
CA ASN A 147 -3.94 12.67 0.25
C ASN A 147 -3.38 11.27 -0.01
N ASP A 148 -2.79 10.65 1.00
CA ASP A 148 -1.83 9.56 0.82
C ASP A 148 -2.43 8.16 0.54
N ILE A 149 -1.56 7.15 0.45
CA ILE A 149 -1.95 5.76 0.19
C ILE A 149 -2.58 5.10 1.42
N ILE A 150 -2.06 5.38 2.61
CA ILE A 150 -2.45 4.72 3.85
C ILE A 150 -3.84 5.16 4.29
N GLY A 151 -3.97 6.43 4.64
CA GLY A 151 -5.16 7.05 5.22
C GLY A 151 -5.96 7.92 4.24
N GLY A 152 -5.47 8.08 3.00
CA GLY A 152 -5.94 9.15 2.13
C GLY A 152 -6.55 8.75 0.79
N THR A 153 -6.78 9.81 0.01
CA THR A 153 -7.44 9.80 -1.28
C THR A 153 -6.71 8.95 -2.32
N ALA A 154 -5.37 8.90 -2.30
CA ALA A 154 -4.60 8.07 -3.23
C ALA A 154 -4.92 6.58 -3.06
N GLY A 155 -5.00 6.08 -1.81
CA GLY A 155 -5.39 4.69 -1.55
C GLY A 155 -6.80 4.35 -2.03
N VAL A 156 -7.75 5.29 -1.86
CA VAL A 156 -9.13 5.16 -2.36
C VAL A 156 -9.17 5.06 -3.89
N VAL A 157 -8.46 5.94 -4.58
CA VAL A 157 -8.38 5.96 -6.05
C VAL A 157 -7.78 4.65 -6.58
N LEU A 158 -6.65 4.22 -6.01
CA LEU A 158 -6.00 2.97 -6.41
C LEU A 158 -6.92 1.76 -6.24
N THR A 159 -7.64 1.70 -5.12
CA THR A 159 -8.64 0.65 -4.86
C THR A 159 -9.77 0.66 -5.86
N ALA A 160 -10.33 1.83 -6.16
CA ALA A 160 -11.41 1.97 -7.12
C ALA A 160 -10.99 1.48 -8.51
N VAL A 161 -9.83 1.92 -9.02
CA VAL A 161 -9.34 1.50 -10.34
C VAL A 161 -9.08 -0.01 -10.38
N TRP A 162 -8.48 -0.58 -9.33
CA TRP A 162 -8.21 -2.02 -9.23
C TRP A 162 -9.51 -2.85 -9.16
N ALA A 163 -10.52 -2.39 -8.43
CA ALA A 163 -11.75 -3.12 -8.20
C ALA A 163 -12.66 -3.22 -9.45
N LYS A 164 -12.57 -2.27 -10.40
CA LYS A 164 -13.36 -2.28 -11.65
C LYS A 164 -14.88 -2.50 -11.43
N SER A 165 -15.42 -1.90 -10.38
CA SER A 165 -16.85 -1.88 -10.08
C SER A 165 -17.58 -0.79 -10.88
N GLU A 166 -18.92 -0.78 -10.80
CA GLU A 166 -19.75 0.31 -11.35
C GLU A 166 -19.48 1.69 -10.74
N PHE A 167 -18.85 1.76 -9.55
CA PHE A 167 -18.49 3.01 -8.87
C PHE A 167 -17.05 3.45 -9.14
N SER A 168 -16.26 2.63 -9.85
CA SER A 168 -14.82 2.86 -9.99
C SER A 168 -14.48 4.14 -10.73
N GLU A 169 -15.19 4.43 -11.83
CA GLU A 169 -14.95 5.63 -12.65
C GLU A 169 -15.22 6.92 -11.86
N VAL A 170 -16.36 6.99 -11.15
CA VAL A 170 -16.73 8.18 -10.38
C VAL A 170 -15.77 8.43 -9.21
N ILE A 171 -15.37 7.38 -8.48
CA ILE A 171 -14.43 7.50 -7.37
C ILE A 171 -13.05 7.93 -7.88
N ALA A 172 -12.54 7.29 -8.95
CA ALA A 172 -11.24 7.63 -9.52
C ALA A 172 -11.21 9.06 -10.06
N ALA A 173 -12.29 9.52 -10.71
CA ALA A 173 -12.39 10.89 -11.22
C ALA A 173 -12.41 11.92 -10.08
N VAL A 174 -13.28 11.74 -9.08
CA VAL A 174 -13.37 12.67 -7.93
C VAL A 174 -12.07 12.71 -7.15
N GLY A 175 -11.48 11.54 -6.86
CA GLY A 175 -10.23 11.46 -6.12
C GLY A 175 -9.05 12.04 -6.89
N GLY A 176 -8.92 11.76 -8.19
CA GLY A 176 -7.87 12.35 -9.02
C GLY A 176 -7.96 13.87 -9.07
N GLU A 177 -9.18 14.43 -9.21
CA GLU A 177 -9.38 15.88 -9.16
C GLU A 177 -9.08 16.50 -7.79
N ALA A 178 -9.42 15.81 -6.70
CA ALA A 178 -9.08 16.24 -5.35
C ALA A 178 -7.56 16.29 -5.15
N LEU A 179 -6.84 15.26 -5.61
CA LEU A 179 -5.38 15.22 -5.56
C LEU A 179 -4.75 16.34 -6.40
N LEU A 180 -5.29 16.65 -7.58
CA LEU A 180 -4.82 17.80 -8.38
C LEU A 180 -4.98 19.13 -7.63
N ARG A 181 -6.11 19.32 -6.91
CA ARG A 181 -6.36 20.53 -6.11
C ARG A 181 -5.42 20.62 -4.92
N ALA A 182 -5.10 19.49 -4.29
CA ALA A 182 -4.24 19.41 -3.11
C ALA A 182 -2.75 19.59 -3.42
N ALA A 183 -2.35 19.56 -4.70
CA ALA A 183 -0.96 19.63 -5.11
C ALA A 183 -0.31 20.99 -4.80
N ASP A 184 0.82 20.97 -4.10
CA ASP A 184 1.66 22.14 -3.89
C ASP A 184 2.65 22.32 -5.05
N ARG A 185 2.83 23.55 -5.52
CA ARG A 185 3.74 23.86 -6.62
C ARG A 185 5.15 24.09 -6.09
N THR A 186 6.13 23.40 -6.66
CA THR A 186 7.55 23.60 -6.37
C THR A 186 8.29 24.08 -7.62
N PRO A 187 9.51 24.63 -7.51
CA PRO A 187 10.32 24.96 -8.68
C PRO A 187 10.59 23.77 -9.62
N ALA A 188 10.61 22.55 -9.07
CA ALA A 188 10.93 21.33 -9.82
C ALA A 188 9.69 20.57 -10.33
N GLY A 189 8.52 20.77 -9.74
CA GLY A 189 7.36 19.95 -10.05
C GLY A 189 6.15 20.17 -9.14
N LEU A 190 5.50 19.07 -8.77
CA LEU A 190 4.39 19.04 -7.83
C LEU A 190 4.78 18.21 -6.60
N ASP A 191 4.30 18.65 -5.45
CA ASP A 191 4.51 18.01 -4.15
C ASP A 191 3.16 17.75 -3.47
N TRP A 192 3.10 16.65 -2.72
CA TRP A 192 1.98 16.29 -1.87
C TRP A 192 2.50 15.86 -0.50
N GLY A 193 2.02 16.55 0.54
CA GLY A 193 2.08 16.05 1.90
C GLY A 193 0.90 15.13 2.22
N MET A 194 1.02 14.41 3.34
CA MET A 194 -0.02 13.54 3.89
C MET A 194 -1.38 14.26 4.00
N ALA A 195 -1.39 15.49 4.50
CA ALA A 195 -2.53 16.39 4.46
C ALA A 195 -2.20 17.68 3.67
N PRO A 196 -3.22 18.39 3.15
CA PRO A 196 -3.04 19.70 2.54
C PRO A 196 -2.31 20.65 3.49
N ARG A 197 -1.23 21.29 2.99
CA ARG A 197 -0.41 22.27 3.73
C ARG A 197 0.36 21.71 4.94
N SER A 198 0.51 20.39 5.10
CA SER A 198 1.39 19.81 6.12
C SER A 198 2.81 20.39 6.02
N GLN A 199 3.35 20.86 7.15
CA GLN A 199 4.69 21.46 7.18
C GLN A 199 5.80 20.43 6.99
N SER A 200 5.60 19.21 7.49
CA SER A 200 6.49 18.08 7.28
C SER A 200 6.06 17.30 6.04
N ARG A 201 7.02 16.93 5.20
CA ARG A 201 6.83 16.12 4.00
C ARG A 201 7.49 14.77 4.13
N MET A 202 6.81 13.73 3.68
CA MET A 202 7.31 12.37 3.61
C MET A 202 7.23 11.90 2.15
N PRO A 203 8.16 12.32 1.28
CA PRO A 203 8.00 12.27 -0.18
C PRO A 203 7.87 10.87 -0.78
N ASN A 204 8.15 9.82 0.01
CA ASN A 204 8.08 8.42 -0.40
C ASN A 204 6.62 7.92 -0.55
N TYR A 205 6.46 6.60 -0.61
CA TYR A 205 5.26 5.94 -1.15
C TYR A 205 4.04 6.02 -0.23
N SER A 206 4.17 5.68 1.06
CA SER A 206 3.01 5.58 1.96
C SER A 206 2.27 6.91 2.16
N HIS A 207 3.02 7.99 2.41
CA HIS A 207 2.49 9.25 2.96
C HIS A 207 2.75 10.51 2.11
N GLY A 208 3.23 10.38 0.87
CA GLY A 208 3.56 11.58 0.10
C GLY A 208 3.58 11.43 -1.40
N THR A 209 4.44 12.23 -2.01
CA THR A 209 4.46 12.49 -3.46
C THR A 209 4.59 11.21 -4.29
N ALA A 210 5.40 10.23 -3.90
CA ALA A 210 5.55 9.00 -4.70
C ALA A 210 4.24 8.22 -4.81
N GLY A 211 3.53 8.02 -3.70
CA GLY A 211 2.24 7.32 -3.71
C GLY A 211 1.11 8.12 -4.36
N THR A 212 1.08 9.43 -4.10
CA THR A 212 0.05 10.31 -4.68
C THR A 212 0.19 10.42 -6.20
N ALA A 213 1.42 10.60 -6.69
CA ALA A 213 1.70 10.62 -8.13
C ALA A 213 1.40 9.26 -8.78
N THR A 214 1.62 8.15 -8.05
CA THR A 214 1.25 6.80 -8.52
C THR A 214 -0.26 6.71 -8.74
N ALA A 215 -1.08 7.14 -7.77
CA ALA A 215 -2.53 7.14 -7.92
C ALA A 215 -3.01 8.00 -9.10
N LEU A 216 -2.39 9.15 -9.33
CA LEU A 216 -2.69 10.01 -10.48
C LEU A 216 -2.31 9.37 -11.82
N ALA A 217 -1.16 8.69 -11.92
CA ALA A 217 -0.76 7.99 -13.14
C ALA A 217 -1.75 6.85 -13.47
N ILE A 218 -2.11 6.05 -12.46
CA ILE A 218 -3.04 4.93 -12.62
C ILE A 218 -4.46 5.40 -12.95
N ALA A 219 -4.96 6.42 -12.26
CA ALA A 219 -6.25 7.03 -12.59
C ALA A 219 -6.24 7.69 -13.98
N GLY A 220 -5.15 8.36 -14.33
CA GLY A 220 -4.97 9.00 -15.64
C GLY A 220 -5.06 8.01 -16.78
N ALA A 221 -4.38 6.87 -16.67
CA ALA A 221 -4.44 5.78 -17.63
C ALA A 221 -5.86 5.17 -17.70
N ALA A 222 -6.50 4.94 -16.56
CA ALA A 222 -7.83 4.31 -16.50
C ALA A 222 -8.97 5.20 -17.04
N LEU A 223 -8.84 6.52 -16.89
CA LEU A 223 -9.88 7.50 -17.24
C LEU A 223 -9.58 8.29 -18.53
N ASP A 224 -8.48 7.99 -19.21
CA ASP A 224 -7.99 8.77 -20.36
C ASP A 224 -7.82 10.27 -20.02
N ARG A 225 -7.22 10.54 -18.85
CA ARG A 225 -7.02 11.89 -18.30
C ARG A 225 -5.55 12.30 -18.35
N GLU A 226 -5.16 12.92 -19.47
CA GLU A 226 -3.78 13.41 -19.69
C GLU A 226 -3.30 14.37 -18.59
N ASP A 227 -4.19 15.17 -18.01
CA ASP A 227 -3.84 16.11 -16.94
C ASP A 227 -3.45 15.41 -15.64
N PHE A 228 -4.00 14.22 -15.36
CA PHE A 228 -3.58 13.38 -14.23
C PHE A 228 -2.19 12.79 -14.48
N VAL A 229 -1.94 12.29 -15.70
CA VAL A 229 -0.64 11.72 -16.09
C VAL A 229 0.46 12.79 -16.05
N GLU A 230 0.19 14.01 -16.57
CA GLU A 230 1.15 15.12 -16.49
C GLU A 230 1.42 15.54 -15.04
N ALA A 231 0.41 15.55 -14.18
CA ALA A 231 0.61 15.84 -12.76
C ALA A 231 1.47 14.78 -12.08
N ALA A 232 1.27 13.49 -12.38
CA ALA A 232 2.12 12.40 -11.89
C ALA A 232 3.57 12.56 -12.35
N ALA A 233 3.80 12.88 -13.63
CA ALA A 233 5.14 13.14 -14.16
C ALA A 233 5.81 14.34 -13.47
N ARG A 234 5.05 15.38 -13.11
CA ARG A 234 5.55 16.51 -12.31
C ARG A 234 5.85 16.13 -10.87
N GLY A 235 5.12 15.20 -10.28
CA GLY A 235 5.46 14.60 -8.98
C GLY A 235 6.80 13.87 -9.03
N ALA A 236 7.02 13.04 -10.04
CA ALA A 236 8.29 12.37 -10.26
C ALA A 236 9.46 13.37 -10.45
N ARG A 237 9.29 14.45 -11.24
CA ARG A 237 10.31 15.51 -11.37
C ARG A 237 10.66 16.14 -10.02
N HIS A 238 9.66 16.35 -9.15
CA HIS A 238 9.93 16.86 -7.81
C HIS A 238 10.76 15.86 -6.98
N LEU A 239 10.43 14.57 -7.01
CA LEU A 239 11.23 13.54 -6.32
C LEU A 239 12.67 13.51 -6.82
N LEU A 240 12.90 13.61 -8.13
CA LEU A 240 14.25 13.67 -8.70
C LEU A 240 15.04 14.90 -8.22
N SER A 241 14.37 16.01 -7.89
CA SER A 241 15.03 17.19 -7.32
C SER A 241 15.39 17.05 -5.84
N LEU A 242 14.75 16.11 -5.13
CA LEU A 242 14.98 15.83 -3.71
C LEU A 242 15.96 14.67 -3.49
N GLY A 243 15.93 13.69 -4.38
CA GLY A 243 16.65 12.43 -4.24
C GLY A 243 18.12 12.51 -4.61
N SER A 244 18.88 11.51 -4.11
CA SER A 244 20.27 11.27 -4.48
C SER A 244 20.34 10.17 -5.52
N SER A 245 21.12 10.38 -6.58
CA SER A 245 21.43 9.38 -7.62
C SER A 245 22.84 8.80 -7.51
N ALA A 246 23.41 8.79 -6.31
CA ALA A 246 24.76 8.28 -6.07
C ALA A 246 24.86 6.76 -6.37
N ASP A 247 26.05 6.32 -6.79
CA ASP A 247 26.40 4.90 -6.98
C ASP A 247 25.47 4.11 -7.91
N GLY A 248 24.83 4.80 -8.86
CA GLY A 248 23.85 4.19 -9.78
C GLY A 248 22.51 3.83 -9.12
N GLY A 249 22.32 4.23 -7.86
CA GLY A 249 21.08 4.10 -7.12
C GLY A 249 20.15 5.31 -7.27
N PHE A 250 18.97 5.23 -6.65
CA PHE A 250 18.09 6.38 -6.42
C PHE A 250 17.38 6.22 -5.07
N VAL A 251 17.59 7.19 -4.18
CA VAL A 251 16.93 7.27 -2.86
C VAL A 251 16.40 8.67 -2.60
N VAL A 252 15.31 8.76 -1.84
CA VAL A 252 14.68 10.03 -1.45
C VAL A 252 14.69 10.14 0.07
N PRO A 253 14.89 11.34 0.65
CA PRO A 253 14.85 11.54 2.10
C PRO A 253 13.56 11.00 2.75
N HIS A 254 13.68 10.47 3.95
CA HIS A 254 12.53 9.97 4.73
C HIS A 254 11.55 11.11 5.07
N THR A 255 12.06 12.24 5.58
CA THR A 255 11.24 13.39 5.98
C THR A 255 11.93 14.71 5.64
N LEU A 256 11.15 15.73 5.25
CA LEU A 256 11.60 17.09 4.95
C LEU A 256 10.73 18.12 5.71
N PRO A 257 11.32 19.04 6.50
CA PRO A 257 12.72 19.02 6.96
C PRO A 257 13.02 17.72 7.74
N PRO A 258 14.31 17.39 7.98
CA PRO A 258 14.67 16.22 8.77
C PRO A 258 13.89 16.18 10.08
N SER A 259 13.32 15.02 10.39
CA SER A 259 12.51 14.81 11.59
C SER A 259 13.33 15.08 12.85
N SER A 260 12.71 15.71 13.85
CA SER A 260 13.28 15.84 15.21
C SER A 260 13.27 14.52 15.97
N ARG A 261 12.40 13.57 15.58
CA ARG A 261 12.41 12.19 16.09
C ARG A 261 13.63 11.46 15.56
N GLU A 262 14.12 10.49 16.34
CA GLU A 262 15.23 9.60 15.96
C GLU A 262 14.78 8.60 14.87
N VAL A 263 14.69 9.08 13.63
CA VAL A 263 14.38 8.27 12.43
C VAL A 263 15.54 8.37 11.44
N GLU A 264 15.69 7.34 10.63
CA GLU A 264 16.77 7.32 9.64
C GLU A 264 16.54 8.38 8.55
N PRO A 265 17.57 9.12 8.12
CA PRO A 265 17.44 10.11 7.05
C PRO A 265 16.99 9.50 5.72
N VAL A 266 17.34 8.23 5.49
CA VAL A 266 16.96 7.42 4.34
C VAL A 266 16.68 5.99 4.85
N THR A 267 15.63 5.39 4.31
CA THR A 267 15.22 4.00 4.56
C THR A 267 15.02 3.29 3.22
N TYR A 268 15.03 1.95 3.21
CA TYR A 268 14.93 1.14 1.97
C TYR A 268 13.60 0.40 1.79
N THR A 269 12.57 0.83 2.53
CA THR A 269 11.33 0.07 2.73
C THR A 269 10.21 0.43 1.75
N TRP A 270 9.10 -0.30 1.81
CA TRP A 270 7.89 0.00 1.03
C TRP A 270 7.26 1.33 1.45
N CYS A 271 7.12 1.60 2.76
CA CYS A 271 6.51 2.82 3.27
C CYS A 271 7.35 4.05 2.89
N HIS A 272 8.62 4.02 3.30
CA HIS A 272 9.60 5.06 3.04
C HIS A 272 10.86 4.41 2.43
N GLY A 273 11.13 4.68 1.15
CA GLY A 273 12.33 4.21 0.48
C GLY A 273 12.15 3.83 -1.00
N PRO A 274 13.23 3.42 -1.66
CA PRO A 274 13.24 2.96 -3.03
C PRO A 274 12.32 1.76 -3.30
N ALA A 275 12.05 0.88 -2.33
CA ALA A 275 11.14 -0.24 -2.58
C ALA A 275 9.75 0.25 -2.97
N GLY A 276 9.12 1.11 -2.17
CA GLY A 276 7.83 1.70 -2.54
C GLY A 276 7.93 2.72 -3.67
N THR A 277 8.97 3.57 -3.65
CA THR A 277 9.15 4.61 -4.68
C THR A 277 9.28 4.03 -6.09
N SER A 278 9.79 2.81 -6.22
CA SER A 278 9.89 2.11 -7.51
C SER A 278 8.53 1.92 -8.20
N HIS A 279 7.43 1.78 -7.44
CA HIS A 279 6.09 1.60 -8.00
C HIS A 279 5.62 2.81 -8.81
N LEU A 280 6.04 4.03 -8.46
CA LEU A 280 5.71 5.23 -9.24
C LEU A 280 6.21 5.12 -10.67
N PHE A 281 7.44 4.65 -10.86
CA PHE A 281 8.04 4.58 -12.19
C PHE A 281 7.37 3.52 -13.06
N THR A 282 6.94 2.39 -12.47
CA THR A 282 6.07 1.44 -13.17
C THR A 282 4.68 2.00 -13.49
N ALA A 283 4.10 2.81 -12.61
CA ALA A 283 2.81 3.44 -12.86
C ALA A 283 2.88 4.48 -13.99
N LEU A 284 3.98 5.24 -14.05
CA LEU A 284 4.25 6.17 -15.15
C LEU A 284 4.40 5.43 -16.48
N ALA A 285 5.17 4.33 -16.51
CA ALA A 285 5.30 3.48 -17.69
C ALA A 285 3.94 2.92 -18.11
N HIS A 286 3.13 2.43 -17.16
CA HIS A 286 1.77 1.96 -17.40
C HIS A 286 0.87 3.05 -18.01
N ALA A 287 1.05 4.31 -17.60
CA ALA A 287 0.35 5.46 -18.14
C ALA A 287 0.93 6.01 -19.45
N GLY A 288 1.92 5.34 -20.05
CA GLY A 288 2.52 5.73 -21.33
C GLY A 288 3.60 6.82 -21.24
N VAL A 289 4.06 7.17 -20.03
CA VAL A 289 5.19 8.09 -19.85
C VAL A 289 6.48 7.30 -20.01
N THR A 290 7.33 7.70 -20.96
CA THR A 290 8.60 7.03 -21.24
C THR A 290 9.78 7.66 -20.49
N GLU A 291 9.74 8.97 -20.26
CA GLU A 291 10.86 9.69 -19.61
C GLU A 291 10.38 10.77 -18.64
N VAL A 292 11.20 11.05 -17.63
CA VAL A 292 11.02 12.15 -16.67
C VAL A 292 12.35 12.85 -16.48
N ALA A 293 12.38 14.16 -16.70
CA ALA A 293 13.60 14.97 -16.59
C ALA A 293 14.80 14.44 -17.42
N GLY A 294 14.53 13.85 -18.59
CA GLY A 294 15.54 13.29 -19.48
C GLY A 294 16.08 11.92 -19.08
N LEU A 295 15.46 11.26 -18.10
CA LEU A 295 15.76 9.88 -17.69
C LEU A 295 14.59 8.96 -18.03
N ASP A 296 14.89 7.79 -18.58
CA ASP A 296 13.89 6.77 -18.87
C ASP A 296 13.24 6.28 -17.56
N VAL A 297 11.93 6.07 -17.55
CA VAL A 297 11.22 5.65 -16.33
C VAL A 297 11.61 4.22 -15.90
N GLY A 298 11.95 3.35 -16.84
CA GLY A 298 12.50 2.03 -16.56
C GLY A 298 13.87 2.14 -15.89
N GLU A 299 14.73 3.02 -16.38
CA GLU A 299 16.02 3.33 -15.74
C GLU A 299 15.83 3.83 -14.30
N LEU A 300 14.89 4.74 -14.07
CA LEU A 300 14.59 5.26 -12.72
C LEU A 300 14.12 4.16 -11.76
N ARG A 301 13.29 3.23 -12.23
CA ARG A 301 12.92 2.04 -11.45
C ARG A 301 14.15 1.19 -11.13
N GLN A 302 15.01 0.92 -12.12
CA GLN A 302 16.22 0.11 -11.91
C GLN A 302 17.16 0.76 -10.89
N ARG A 303 17.31 2.08 -10.89
CA ARG A 303 18.09 2.80 -9.88
C ARG A 303 17.54 2.61 -8.46
N CYS A 304 16.21 2.57 -8.29
CA CYS A 304 15.61 2.23 -6.99
C CYS A 304 15.99 0.80 -6.57
N LEU A 305 15.86 -0.17 -7.48
CA LEU A 305 16.17 -1.57 -7.21
C LEU A 305 17.66 -1.77 -6.90
N THR A 306 18.56 -1.08 -7.60
CA THR A 306 20.00 -1.03 -7.29
C THR A 306 20.23 -0.56 -5.86
N SER A 307 19.59 0.54 -5.43
CA SER A 307 19.70 1.02 -4.05
C SER A 307 19.26 -0.02 -3.01
N ILE A 308 18.23 -0.82 -3.30
CA ILE A 308 17.83 -1.93 -2.42
C ILE A 308 18.93 -2.99 -2.38
N LEU A 309 19.40 -3.45 -3.54
CA LEU A 309 20.36 -4.55 -3.66
C LEU A 309 21.74 -4.22 -3.09
N THR A 310 22.15 -2.95 -3.08
CA THR A 310 23.47 -2.51 -2.59
C THR A 310 23.42 -1.88 -1.19
N SER A 311 22.24 -1.83 -0.56
CA SER A 311 22.04 -1.20 0.76
C SER A 311 22.65 -1.96 1.93
N GLY A 312 22.93 -3.27 1.76
CA GLY A 312 23.28 -4.18 2.85
C GLY A 312 22.08 -4.87 3.51
N LEU A 313 20.85 -4.63 3.03
CA LEU A 313 19.68 -5.39 3.47
C LEU A 313 19.85 -6.90 3.25
N PRO A 314 19.26 -7.75 4.12
CA PRO A 314 18.38 -7.43 5.25
C PRO A 314 19.12 -7.23 6.58
N GLU A 315 20.43 -6.94 6.57
CA GLU A 315 21.15 -6.66 7.82
C GLU A 315 20.50 -5.49 8.57
N ARG A 316 20.36 -5.65 9.89
CA ARG A 316 19.69 -4.70 10.78
C ARG A 316 20.62 -3.50 11.08
N LEU A 317 20.95 -2.74 10.03
CA LEU A 317 21.91 -1.64 10.04
C LEU A 317 21.25 -0.30 10.35
N ARG A 318 21.91 0.51 11.19
CA ARG A 318 21.59 1.94 11.41
C ARG A 318 22.77 2.81 10.96
N PRO A 319 22.58 3.80 10.07
CA PRO A 319 21.36 4.11 9.33
C PRO A 319 21.05 3.10 8.21
N GLY A 320 19.78 2.91 7.86
CA GLY A 320 19.41 2.19 6.63
C GLY A 320 18.15 1.35 6.71
N PHE A 321 17.97 0.54 7.75
CA PHE A 321 16.81 -0.34 7.86
C PHE A 321 16.24 -0.36 9.27
N TRP A 322 14.92 -0.25 9.37
CA TRP A 322 14.26 -0.54 10.64
C TRP A 322 14.38 -2.04 10.88
N ASP A 323 14.80 -2.41 12.09
CA ASP A 323 14.77 -3.78 12.57
C ASP A 323 13.32 -4.31 12.69
N ASN A 324 12.76 -4.59 11.52
CA ASN A 324 11.38 -4.94 11.28
C ASN A 324 11.33 -5.92 10.09
N ASP A 325 10.58 -7.00 10.26
CA ASP A 325 10.47 -8.06 9.24
C ASP A 325 9.12 -8.01 8.48
N GLY A 326 8.22 -7.08 8.85
CA GLY A 326 6.89 -6.89 8.27
C GLY A 326 6.87 -6.33 6.84
N ARG A 327 5.66 -6.00 6.36
CA ARG A 327 5.44 -5.54 4.98
C ARG A 327 5.60 -4.04 4.80
N CYS A 328 5.12 -3.25 5.76
CA CYS A 328 5.11 -1.79 5.62
C CYS A 328 6.54 -1.23 5.58
N CYS A 329 7.32 -1.55 6.62
CA CYS A 329 8.65 -0.97 6.80
C CYS A 329 9.74 -2.04 7.03
N GLY A 330 9.56 -3.25 6.51
CA GLY A 330 10.40 -4.40 6.85
C GLY A 330 10.71 -5.38 5.71
N THR A 331 11.37 -6.48 6.09
CA THR A 331 12.01 -7.46 5.18
C THR A 331 11.03 -8.07 4.19
N ALA A 332 9.83 -8.45 4.63
CA ALA A 332 8.83 -9.05 3.75
C ALA A 332 8.36 -8.08 2.65
N GLY A 333 8.21 -6.80 2.96
CA GLY A 333 7.80 -5.79 1.97
C GLY A 333 8.85 -5.56 0.89
N VAL A 334 10.12 -5.48 1.29
CA VAL A 334 11.24 -5.35 0.36
C VAL A 334 11.36 -6.58 -0.55
N GLY A 335 11.27 -7.78 0.05
CA GLY A 335 11.32 -9.03 -0.71
C GLY A 335 10.22 -9.11 -1.76
N ASP A 336 9.00 -8.67 -1.41
CA ASP A 336 7.85 -8.71 -2.31
C ASP A 336 8.03 -7.78 -3.53
N VAL A 337 8.59 -6.58 -3.33
CA VAL A 337 8.92 -5.65 -4.43
C VAL A 337 10.02 -6.21 -5.33
N LEU A 338 11.05 -6.84 -4.77
CA LEU A 338 12.10 -7.49 -5.57
C LEU A 338 11.53 -8.64 -6.40
N LEU A 339 10.58 -9.40 -5.84
CA LEU A 339 9.90 -10.48 -6.54
C LEU A 339 8.97 -9.96 -7.64
N ASP A 340 8.25 -8.86 -7.42
CA ASP A 340 7.51 -8.15 -8.47
C ASP A 340 8.43 -7.74 -9.62
N ALA A 341 9.58 -7.12 -9.29
CA ALA A 341 10.55 -6.69 -10.28
C ALA A 341 11.16 -7.87 -11.05
N ALA A 342 11.41 -9.00 -10.40
CA ALA A 342 11.89 -10.21 -11.06
C ALA A 342 10.85 -10.76 -12.06
N GLN A 343 9.58 -10.82 -11.67
CA GLN A 343 8.49 -11.33 -12.53
C GLN A 343 8.14 -10.38 -13.69
N ASP A 344 8.39 -9.09 -13.54
CA ASP A 344 8.25 -8.10 -14.64
C ASP A 344 9.46 -8.03 -15.56
N CYS A 345 10.62 -8.55 -15.14
CA CYS A 345 11.86 -8.50 -15.91
C CYS A 345 11.92 -9.61 -16.98
N LEU A 346 11.97 -9.20 -18.25
CA LEU A 346 12.11 -10.11 -19.39
C LEU A 346 13.53 -10.65 -19.57
N ASP A 347 14.54 -9.85 -19.18
CA ASP A 347 15.95 -10.19 -19.37
C ASP A 347 16.44 -11.17 -18.28
N PRO A 348 16.96 -12.36 -18.64
CA PRO A 348 17.28 -13.40 -17.66
C PRO A 348 18.35 -13.00 -16.63
N GLU A 349 19.37 -12.25 -17.03
CA GLU A 349 20.50 -11.89 -16.16
C GLU A 349 20.10 -10.89 -15.07
N PRO A 350 19.50 -9.72 -15.37
CA PRO A 350 18.97 -8.83 -14.35
C PRO A 350 17.89 -9.49 -13.49
N ARG A 351 17.04 -10.32 -14.10
CA ARG A 351 16.02 -11.08 -13.37
C ARG A 351 16.65 -11.97 -12.29
N GLN A 352 17.71 -12.72 -12.61
CA GLN A 352 18.36 -13.60 -11.65
C GLN A 352 18.92 -12.85 -10.43
N ILE A 353 19.39 -11.62 -10.61
CA ILE A 353 19.86 -10.77 -9.51
C ILE A 353 18.69 -10.38 -8.59
N LEU A 354 17.55 -10.00 -9.18
CA LEU A 354 16.33 -9.64 -8.43
C LEU A 354 15.75 -10.84 -7.68
N GLU A 355 15.71 -12.02 -8.33
CA GLU A 355 15.32 -13.29 -7.71
C GLU A 355 16.21 -13.63 -6.51
N GLN A 356 17.53 -13.49 -6.67
CA GLN A 356 18.46 -13.72 -5.57
C GLN A 356 18.25 -12.72 -4.43
N GLY A 357 17.96 -11.45 -4.73
CA GLY A 357 17.60 -10.45 -3.74
C GLY A 357 16.35 -10.83 -2.95
N ALA A 358 15.29 -11.26 -3.62
CA ALA A 358 14.05 -11.75 -2.97
C ALA A 358 14.32 -12.97 -2.07
N ARG A 359 15.11 -13.95 -2.57
CA ARG A 359 15.54 -15.12 -1.77
C ARG A 359 16.33 -14.72 -0.54
N THR A 360 17.23 -13.75 -0.64
CA THR A 360 17.99 -13.24 0.52
C THR A 360 17.05 -12.68 1.59
N MET A 361 15.98 -11.96 1.21
CA MET A 361 14.96 -11.50 2.16
C MET A 361 14.19 -12.69 2.77
N GLY A 362 13.81 -13.68 1.97
CA GLY A 362 13.12 -14.89 2.43
C GLY A 362 13.95 -15.73 3.41
N ASP A 363 15.24 -15.93 3.10
CA ASP A 363 16.20 -16.64 3.95
C ASP A 363 16.30 -15.98 5.33
N ALA A 364 16.43 -14.65 5.38
CA ALA A 364 16.50 -13.91 6.63
C ALA A 364 15.21 -14.03 7.46
N LEU A 365 14.04 -14.06 6.81
CA LEU A 365 12.77 -14.27 7.50
C LEU A 365 12.68 -15.67 8.12
N VAL A 366 13.12 -16.72 7.41
CA VAL A 366 13.18 -18.08 7.95
C VAL A 366 14.16 -18.16 9.12
N GLU A 367 15.35 -17.58 8.98
CA GLU A 367 16.38 -17.59 10.03
C GLU A 367 15.92 -16.88 11.32
N ARG A 368 15.17 -15.79 11.17
CA ARG A 368 14.68 -14.96 12.30
C ARG A 368 13.36 -15.44 12.89
N ALA A 369 12.74 -16.48 12.31
CA ALA A 369 11.49 -17.02 12.80
C ALA A 369 11.68 -17.62 14.21
N ILE A 370 10.89 -17.15 15.16
CA ILE A 370 10.83 -17.72 16.51
C ILE A 370 9.90 -18.93 16.43
N THR A 371 10.43 -20.10 16.76
CA THR A 371 9.67 -21.36 16.78
C THR A 371 9.62 -21.90 18.20
N ASP A 372 8.42 -22.00 18.77
CA ASP A 372 8.21 -22.61 20.09
C ASP A 372 6.93 -23.44 20.15
N THR A 373 6.50 -23.81 21.36
CA THR A 373 5.28 -24.62 21.56
C THR A 373 3.99 -23.91 21.14
N SER A 374 4.00 -22.59 21.00
CA SER A 374 2.84 -21.81 20.56
C SER A 374 2.72 -21.72 19.04
N GLY A 375 3.83 -21.84 18.31
CA GLY A 375 3.86 -21.82 16.85
C GLY A 375 5.09 -21.13 16.28
N VAL A 376 4.94 -20.50 15.10
CA VAL A 376 5.99 -19.75 14.43
C VAL A 376 5.58 -18.29 14.29
N TYR A 377 6.43 -17.36 14.71
CA TYR A 377 6.15 -15.92 14.65
C TYR A 377 7.44 -15.08 14.63
N TRP A 378 7.30 -13.76 14.49
CA TRP A 378 8.41 -12.80 14.52
C TRP A 378 8.18 -11.73 15.58
N ARG A 379 9.27 -11.21 16.12
CA ARG A 379 9.30 -10.05 17.01
C ARG A 379 10.24 -8.99 16.45
N PHE A 380 9.81 -7.74 16.49
CA PHE A 380 10.55 -6.60 15.95
C PHE A 380 11.26 -5.83 17.05
N LEU A 381 12.26 -5.02 16.70
CA LEU A 381 12.91 -4.10 17.64
C LEU A 381 12.46 -2.65 17.39
N GLU A 382 12.05 -1.99 18.47
CA GLU A 382 11.86 -0.55 18.53
C GLU A 382 12.95 0.05 19.42
N HIS A 383 14.06 0.48 18.81
CA HIS A 383 15.24 0.95 19.54
C HIS A 383 14.98 2.16 20.44
N ARG A 384 13.86 2.87 20.25
CA ARG A 384 13.44 4.00 21.09
C ARG A 384 12.72 3.56 22.37
N LYS A 385 12.33 2.28 22.49
CA LYS A 385 11.68 1.72 23.68
C LYS A 385 12.68 0.95 24.55
N ASP A 386 12.39 0.91 25.84
CA ASP A 386 13.09 0.07 26.83
C ASP A 386 12.08 -0.78 27.61
N PRO A 387 12.05 -2.12 27.44
CA PRO A 387 12.90 -2.90 26.53
C PRO A 387 12.51 -2.69 25.04
N PRO A 388 13.48 -2.81 24.09
CA PRO A 388 13.22 -2.53 22.68
C PRO A 388 12.46 -3.64 21.95
N LEU A 389 12.46 -4.87 22.49
CA LEU A 389 11.83 -6.02 21.85
C LEU A 389 10.32 -5.95 21.98
N LEU A 390 9.63 -5.77 20.85
CA LEU A 390 8.17 -5.70 20.79
C LEU A 390 7.54 -7.10 20.96
N PRO A 391 6.30 -7.19 21.48
CA PRO A 391 5.51 -8.41 21.40
C PRO A 391 5.25 -8.80 19.93
N PRO A 392 5.06 -10.10 19.64
CA PRO A 392 4.80 -10.55 18.27
C PRO A 392 3.49 -9.98 17.72
N GLY A 393 3.55 -9.51 16.47
CA GLY A 393 2.41 -8.97 15.74
C GLY A 393 1.72 -10.03 14.88
N THR A 394 0.39 -9.93 14.74
CA THR A 394 -0.42 -10.86 13.94
C THR A 394 -0.80 -10.29 12.56
N ALA A 395 -0.82 -8.97 12.48
CA ALA A 395 -1.34 -8.12 11.41
C ALA A 395 -0.67 -8.28 10.03
N TRP A 396 -1.36 -7.78 9.00
CA TRP A 396 -0.92 -7.77 7.60
C TRP A 396 0.34 -6.92 7.40
N MET A 397 0.33 -5.67 7.83
CA MET A 397 1.43 -4.74 7.53
C MET A 397 2.63 -4.90 8.45
N GLN A 398 2.38 -5.29 9.71
CA GLN A 398 3.37 -5.30 10.78
C GLN A 398 3.28 -6.59 11.61
N GLY A 399 3.13 -7.75 10.97
CA GLY A 399 2.99 -9.01 11.70
C GLY A 399 3.10 -10.27 10.85
N ALA A 400 2.88 -11.41 11.52
CA ALA A 400 3.12 -12.74 10.98
C ALA A 400 2.26 -13.08 9.74
N SER A 401 1.04 -12.55 9.61
CA SER A 401 0.20 -12.84 8.44
C SER A 401 0.79 -12.29 7.14
N GLY A 402 1.32 -11.06 7.16
CA GLY A 402 1.96 -10.47 6.00
C GLY A 402 3.30 -11.10 5.62
N ILE A 403 4.06 -11.54 6.63
CA ILE A 403 5.30 -12.29 6.44
C ILE A 403 5.01 -13.66 5.83
N ALA A 404 4.02 -14.38 6.37
CA ALA A 404 3.59 -15.67 5.84
C ALA A 404 3.13 -15.55 4.37
N ALA A 405 2.36 -14.51 4.03
CA ALA A 405 1.93 -14.29 2.65
C ALA A 405 3.11 -14.12 1.68
N TYR A 406 4.15 -13.37 2.06
CA TYR A 406 5.36 -13.24 1.25
C TYR A 406 6.10 -14.57 1.08
N LEU A 407 6.30 -15.32 2.17
CA LEU A 407 6.98 -16.61 2.13
C LEU A 407 6.22 -17.65 1.29
N LEU A 408 4.88 -17.66 1.38
CA LEU A 408 4.02 -18.47 0.51
C LEU A 408 4.22 -18.09 -0.96
N ARG A 409 4.21 -16.78 -1.29
CA ARG A 409 4.44 -16.33 -2.66
C ARG A 409 5.82 -16.73 -3.18
N LEU A 410 6.87 -16.53 -2.38
CA LEU A 410 8.25 -16.87 -2.73
C LEU A 410 8.41 -18.39 -2.96
N ALA A 411 7.85 -19.21 -2.08
CA ALA A 411 7.82 -20.66 -2.26
C ALA A 411 7.17 -21.05 -3.61
N ARG A 412 6.16 -20.31 -4.08
CA ARG A 412 5.38 -20.65 -5.27
C ARG A 412 6.20 -20.34 -6.50
N PHE A 413 6.85 -19.19 -6.47
CA PHE A 413 7.82 -18.78 -7.46
C PHE A 413 8.96 -19.81 -7.57
N ASP A 414 9.47 -20.30 -6.44
CA ASP A 414 10.53 -21.31 -6.42
C ASP A 414 10.11 -22.65 -7.03
N GLU A 415 8.87 -23.07 -6.77
CA GLU A 415 8.33 -24.34 -7.25
C GLU A 415 7.91 -24.28 -8.72
N THR A 416 7.35 -23.15 -9.17
CA THR A 416 6.66 -23.04 -10.47
C THR A 416 7.34 -22.10 -11.47
N GLY A 417 8.33 -21.32 -11.03
CA GLY A 417 9.13 -20.42 -11.86
C GLY A 417 8.53 -19.02 -12.03
N PRO A 418 9.11 -18.20 -12.95
CA PRO A 418 8.74 -16.80 -13.13
C PRO A 418 7.28 -16.54 -13.50
N ASP A 419 6.61 -17.54 -14.10
CA ASP A 419 5.21 -17.45 -14.50
C ASP A 419 4.23 -17.80 -13.36
N ALA A 420 4.73 -17.94 -12.12
CA ALA A 420 3.91 -18.20 -10.94
C ALA A 420 2.79 -17.14 -10.80
N PRO A 421 1.55 -17.57 -10.50
CA PRO A 421 0.44 -16.65 -10.30
C PRO A 421 0.70 -15.73 -9.10
N VAL A 422 0.27 -14.47 -9.22
CA VAL A 422 0.37 -13.45 -8.18
C VAL A 422 -1.03 -13.02 -7.75
N VAL A 423 -1.28 -12.98 -6.45
CA VAL A 423 -2.48 -12.35 -5.90
C VAL A 423 -2.28 -10.84 -5.98
N ASP A 424 -3.00 -10.18 -6.89
CA ASP A 424 -2.85 -8.74 -7.06
C ASP A 424 -3.56 -7.95 -5.97
N ARG A 425 -3.06 -6.73 -5.73
CA ARG A 425 -3.52 -5.82 -4.68
C ARG A 425 -3.62 -4.40 -5.21
N PRO A 426 -4.49 -3.55 -4.63
CA PRO A 426 -4.78 -2.23 -5.16
C PRO A 426 -3.57 -1.32 -5.22
N ASP A 427 -2.55 -1.54 -4.41
CA ASP A 427 -1.37 -0.69 -4.26
C ASP A 427 -0.11 -1.19 -5.00
N GLN A 428 -0.23 -2.23 -5.85
CA GLN A 428 0.92 -2.74 -6.60
C GLN A 428 0.61 -3.35 -7.98
N TRP A 429 -0.65 -3.63 -8.32
CA TRP A 429 -1.00 -4.53 -9.44
C TRP A 429 -0.38 -4.16 -10.80
N TRP A 430 -0.06 -2.89 -11.04
CA TRP A 430 0.51 -2.39 -12.30
C TRP A 430 2.00 -2.69 -12.44
N ALA A 431 2.69 -3.06 -11.36
CA ALA A 431 4.10 -3.43 -11.38
C ALA A 431 4.35 -4.87 -11.87
N LEU A 432 3.27 -5.57 -12.24
CA LEU A 432 3.28 -6.97 -12.66
C LEU A 432 2.62 -7.15 -14.04
N PRO A 433 3.13 -8.09 -14.86
CA PRO A 433 2.50 -8.46 -16.11
C PRO A 433 1.06 -8.94 -15.94
N ALA A 434 0.19 -8.53 -16.86
CA ALA A 434 -1.24 -8.76 -16.74
C ALA A 434 -1.64 -10.24 -16.61
N HIS A 435 -0.88 -11.14 -17.24
CA HIS A 435 -1.16 -12.56 -17.32
C HIS A 435 -0.78 -13.35 -16.06
N LEU A 436 0.06 -12.78 -15.18
CA LEU A 436 0.45 -13.40 -13.91
C LEU A 436 -0.55 -13.13 -12.80
N ARG A 437 -1.35 -12.08 -12.94
CA ARG A 437 -2.29 -11.65 -11.91
C ARG A 437 -3.49 -12.57 -11.86
N THR A 438 -3.79 -13.03 -10.66
CA THR A 438 -4.97 -13.85 -10.39
C THR A 438 -6.03 -13.01 -9.72
N TRP A 439 -7.26 -13.17 -10.19
CA TRP A 439 -8.44 -12.87 -9.38
C TRP A 439 -8.87 -14.16 -8.71
N PRO A 440 -9.25 -14.13 -7.42
CA PRO A 440 -9.98 -15.26 -6.86
C PRO A 440 -11.19 -15.50 -7.77
N ALA A 441 -11.27 -16.70 -8.36
CA ALA A 441 -12.52 -17.14 -8.95
C ALA A 441 -13.55 -17.04 -7.83
N GLY A 442 -14.57 -16.20 -8.00
CA GLY A 442 -15.62 -16.06 -6.99
C GLY A 442 -16.18 -17.44 -6.60
N PRO A 443 -16.93 -17.56 -5.50
CA PRO A 443 -17.39 -18.86 -4.98
C PRO A 443 -18.29 -19.69 -5.91
N LEU A 444 -18.48 -19.30 -7.18
CA LEU A 444 -19.19 -20.03 -8.21
C LEU A 444 -18.35 -20.00 -9.49
N GLY A 445 -17.71 -21.13 -9.79
CA GLY A 445 -16.85 -21.30 -10.95
C GLY A 445 -17.52 -20.86 -12.26
N GLY A 446 -16.83 -19.96 -12.96
CA GLY A 446 -17.16 -19.55 -14.32
C GLY A 446 -15.92 -18.96 -14.96
N THR A 447 -15.30 -19.71 -15.88
CA THR A 447 -14.17 -19.25 -16.67
C THR A 447 -14.61 -18.09 -17.58
N SER A 448 -14.09 -16.89 -17.35
CA SER A 448 -14.23 -15.78 -18.29
C SER A 448 -12.89 -15.46 -18.93
N SER A 449 -12.67 -16.00 -20.15
CA SER A 449 -11.65 -15.49 -21.06
C SER A 449 -12.02 -14.10 -21.58
N PRO A 450 -11.05 -13.19 -21.81
CA PRO A 450 -11.33 -11.88 -22.36
C PRO A 450 -11.42 -11.95 -23.90
N LEU A 451 -12.58 -11.63 -24.47
CA LEU A 451 -12.69 -11.31 -25.89
C LEU A 451 -12.72 -9.79 -26.04
N ILE A 452 -11.60 -9.25 -26.50
CA ILE A 452 -11.50 -7.93 -27.10
C ILE A 452 -11.94 -8.04 -28.56
N SER A 453 -12.84 -7.16 -29.01
CA SER A 453 -12.77 -6.60 -30.37
C SER A 453 -13.53 -5.27 -30.49
N PRO A 454 -13.06 -4.36 -31.37
CA PRO A 454 -13.43 -2.94 -31.38
C PRO A 454 -14.58 -2.64 -32.36
N GLY A 455 -15.32 -1.56 -32.10
CA GLY A 455 -16.35 -1.06 -33.00
C GLY A 455 -16.48 0.46 -32.93
N LEU A 456 -15.95 1.15 -33.95
CA LEU A 456 -16.15 2.57 -34.23
C LEU A 456 -17.62 2.92 -34.49
N ALA A 457 -18.07 4.11 -34.04
CA ALA A 457 -18.82 5.07 -34.86
C ALA A 457 -19.04 6.43 -34.16
N SER A 458 -18.34 7.44 -34.67
CA SER A 458 -18.72 8.83 -34.93
C SER A 458 -19.98 9.47 -34.30
N GLY A 459 -19.79 10.68 -33.76
CA GLY A 459 -20.42 11.89 -34.34
C GLY A 459 -21.23 12.78 -33.38
N GLY A 460 -20.84 14.07 -33.27
CA GLY A 460 -21.77 15.16 -32.96
C GLY A 460 -21.24 16.25 -32.04
N SER A 461 -20.78 17.37 -32.61
CA SER A 461 -20.48 18.61 -31.89
C SER A 461 -21.75 19.42 -31.57
N ARG A 462 -21.74 20.19 -30.47
CA ARG A 462 -21.95 21.66 -30.52
C ARG A 462 -21.81 22.36 -29.17
N ALA A 463 -21.28 23.58 -29.30
CA ALA A 463 -20.93 24.60 -28.31
C ALA A 463 -22.10 25.20 -27.50
N GLY A 464 -21.77 25.82 -26.36
CA GLY A 464 -22.69 26.70 -25.64
C GLY A 464 -22.17 27.40 -24.38
N ARG A 465 -21.29 28.40 -24.56
CA ARG A 465 -21.09 29.66 -23.77
C ARG A 465 -21.33 29.73 -22.24
N ARG A 466 -20.31 30.26 -21.55
CA ARG A 466 -20.36 31.00 -20.25
C ARG A 466 -21.16 32.31 -20.37
N PRO A 467 -21.52 32.93 -19.21
CA PRO A 467 -20.73 34.10 -18.81
C PRO A 467 -20.39 34.18 -17.31
N SER A 468 -19.34 34.96 -17.04
CA SER A 468 -18.79 35.38 -15.77
C SER A 468 -19.62 36.45 -15.05
N THR A 469 -19.50 36.53 -13.72
CA THR A 469 -19.44 37.81 -13.00
C THR A 469 -18.53 37.74 -11.77
N ARG A 470 -17.68 38.77 -11.65
CA ARG A 470 -16.81 39.12 -10.52
C ARG A 470 -17.58 39.78 -9.37
N SER A 471 -16.98 39.74 -8.19
CA SER A 471 -16.80 40.80 -7.16
C SER A 471 -17.00 40.16 -5.77
N SER A 472 -16.36 40.50 -4.67
CA SER A 472 -15.31 41.46 -4.29
C SER A 472 -15.11 41.23 -2.78
N SER A 473 -13.88 41.29 -2.28
CA SER A 473 -13.58 41.26 -0.84
C SER A 473 -14.16 42.50 -0.11
N PRO A 474 -14.22 42.47 1.23
CA PRO A 474 -13.22 43.27 1.93
C PRO A 474 -12.55 42.57 3.11
N SER A 475 -11.33 43.04 3.34
CA SER A 475 -10.46 42.89 4.49
C SER A 475 -11.13 43.10 5.84
N ASN A 476 -10.70 42.35 6.86
CA ASN A 476 -10.29 42.99 8.11
C ASN A 476 -9.16 42.21 8.79
N SER A 477 -8.14 42.97 9.15
CA SER A 477 -7.06 42.67 10.07
C SER A 477 -7.60 42.36 11.46
N ASP A 478 -7.01 41.39 12.15
CA ASP A 478 -6.44 41.67 13.48
C ASP A 478 -5.46 40.58 13.92
N ALA A 479 -4.41 41.06 14.58
CA ALA A 479 -3.26 40.33 15.05
C ALA A 479 -3.58 39.43 16.24
N PHE A 480 -3.05 38.21 16.26
CA PHE A 480 -2.80 37.49 17.51
C PHE A 480 -1.48 36.70 17.44
N ARG A 481 -0.74 36.82 18.54
CA ARG A 481 0.61 36.30 18.81
C ARG A 481 0.63 34.76 18.97
N PRO A 482 1.80 34.13 18.82
CA PRO A 482 1.93 32.68 18.65
C PRO A 482 1.65 31.95 19.98
N ALA A 483 0.79 30.94 19.91
CA ALA A 483 0.60 29.97 20.97
C ALA A 483 1.51 28.77 20.73
N ALA A 484 2.04 28.26 21.83
CA ALA A 484 3.10 27.29 21.94
C ALA A 484 2.86 25.97 21.19
N GLU A 485 3.96 25.46 20.63
CA GLU A 485 4.15 24.07 20.24
C GLU A 485 3.71 23.14 21.37
N THR A 486 2.61 22.42 21.16
CA THR A 486 2.32 21.21 21.90
C THR A 486 2.73 20.04 21.03
N ASP A 487 3.90 19.52 21.37
CA ASP A 487 4.55 18.33 20.88
C ASP A 487 3.63 17.11 21.12
N ASN A 488 2.97 16.62 20.07
CA ASN A 488 2.15 15.41 20.12
C ASN A 488 3.08 14.20 19.89
N GLN A 489 3.89 13.86 20.89
CA GLN A 489 5.02 12.92 20.79
C GLN A 489 4.63 11.42 20.79
N ASP A 490 3.36 11.05 20.99
CA ASP A 490 3.02 9.65 21.34
C ASP A 490 2.10 8.92 20.35
N GLN A 491 1.90 9.42 19.13
CA GLN A 491 1.26 8.60 18.09
C GLN A 491 2.33 7.80 17.32
N PRO A 492 2.20 6.47 17.22
CA PRO A 492 2.96 5.72 16.24
C PRO A 492 2.45 6.17 14.87
N LEU A 493 3.12 7.13 14.26
CA LEU A 493 3.11 7.22 12.81
C LEU A 493 3.77 5.91 12.34
N PHE A 494 2.89 5.06 11.83
CA PHE A 494 3.04 3.63 11.54
C PHE A 494 4.22 3.26 10.64
#